data_AF-A0A7W1TP61-F1
#
_entry.id   AF-A0A7W1TP61-F1
#
_cell.length_a   1.000
_cell.length_b   1.000
_cell.length_c   1.000
_cell.angle_alpha   90.00
_cell.angle_beta   90.00
_cell.angle_gamma   90.00
#
_symmetry.space_group_name_H-M   'P 1'
#
loop_
_entity.id
_entity.type
_entity.pdbx_description
1 polymer ?
#
loop_
_entity_poly.entity_id
_entity_poly.type
_entity_poly.pdbx_seq_one_letter_code
_entity_poly.pdbx_strand_id
1 'polypeptide(L)'
;MSAQTPRVWTTHVEDPKTPNESIALDTAAWLAWLEAPTTRRFTFPVFDARFGYIVSFMTVRKERRQRGGWYWSVYHRQGSRLQRIYLGRSASVTRARLEEIAQTLRPLVGPPDPYAETW
;
A
#
# COMPACT_ATOMS: atom_id res chain seq x y z
N MET A 1 0.25 -1.18 23.92
CA MET A 1 0.94 -2.12 23.00
C MET A 1 0.87 -1.56 21.59
N SER A 2 1.98 -1.00 21.12
CA SER A 2 2.05 -0.30 19.82
C SER A 2 1.91 -1.33 18.68
N ALA A 3 0.78 -1.30 17.98
CA ALA A 3 0.55 -2.19 16.85
C ALA A 3 1.51 -1.83 15.70
N GLN A 4 2.61 -2.57 15.61
CA GLN A 4 3.58 -2.49 14.52
C GLN A 4 2.85 -2.81 13.22
N THR A 5 2.97 -1.91 12.24
CA THR A 5 2.20 -2.02 11.00
C THR A 5 2.89 -3.04 10.10
N PRO A 6 2.19 -4.10 9.65
CA PRO A 6 2.74 -5.07 8.71
C PRO A 6 3.25 -4.40 7.45
N ARG A 7 4.43 -4.83 6.97
CA ARG A 7 5.05 -4.32 5.76
C ARG A 7 4.88 -5.37 4.67
N VAL A 8 4.21 -5.01 3.59
CA VAL A 8 4.03 -5.89 2.43
C VAL A 8 5.01 -5.44 1.36
N TRP A 9 5.97 -6.29 1.03
CA TRP A 9 6.92 -6.09 -0.05
C TRP A 9 6.34 -6.62 -1.37
N THR A 10 6.97 -6.28 -2.49
CA THR A 10 6.53 -6.70 -3.84
C THR A 10 6.44 -8.22 -4.02
N THR A 11 7.12 -9.00 -3.17
CA THR A 11 7.16 -10.47 -3.26
C THR A 11 6.55 -11.19 -2.06
N HIS A 12 6.57 -10.59 -0.87
CA HIS A 12 6.15 -11.25 0.36
C HIS A 12 5.66 -10.26 1.42
N VAL A 13 4.86 -10.75 2.35
CA VAL A 13 4.45 -10.01 3.55
C VAL A 13 5.44 -10.25 4.68
N GLU A 14 5.91 -9.18 5.32
CA GLU A 14 6.53 -9.21 6.64
C GLU A 14 5.50 -8.75 7.68
N ASP A 15 4.90 -9.73 8.37
CA ASP A 15 4.02 -9.44 9.49
C ASP A 15 4.83 -9.52 10.80
N PRO A 16 4.93 -8.43 11.59
CA PRO A 16 5.59 -8.46 12.89
C PRO A 16 4.91 -9.41 13.90
N LYS A 17 3.67 -9.85 13.64
CA LYS A 17 2.97 -10.87 14.44
C LYS A 17 3.41 -12.29 14.11
N THR A 18 3.90 -12.52 12.90
CA THR A 18 4.40 -13.83 12.42
C THR A 18 5.72 -13.61 11.68
N PRO A 19 6.80 -13.25 12.40
CA PRO A 19 8.08 -12.83 11.79
C PRO A 19 8.76 -13.93 10.96
N ASN A 20 8.36 -15.19 11.09
CA ASN A 20 8.91 -16.33 10.34
C ASN A 20 8.02 -16.79 9.18
N GLU A 21 6.90 -16.10 8.91
CA GLU A 21 5.94 -16.52 7.89
C GLU A 21 5.93 -15.53 6.72
N SER A 22 6.69 -15.86 5.67
CA SER A 22 6.69 -15.09 4.43
C SER A 22 5.49 -15.48 3.58
N ILE A 23 4.45 -14.64 3.58
CA ILE A 23 3.24 -14.88 2.77
C ILE A 23 3.46 -14.35 1.37
N ALA A 24 3.45 -15.21 0.35
CA ALA A 24 3.53 -14.80 -1.05
C ALA A 24 2.24 -14.10 -1.50
N LEU A 25 2.39 -12.98 -2.22
CA LEU A 25 1.27 -12.23 -2.81
C LEU A 25 0.50 -13.06 -3.83
N ASP A 26 -0.78 -12.70 -4.06
CA ASP A 26 -1.69 -13.37 -5.02
C ASP A 26 -1.95 -14.86 -4.74
N THR A 27 -1.61 -15.35 -3.55
CA THR A 27 -1.91 -16.72 -3.11
C THR A 27 -3.16 -16.80 -2.23
N ALA A 28 -3.65 -18.02 -2.01
CA ALA A 28 -4.72 -18.26 -1.04
C ALA A 28 -4.32 -17.82 0.38
N ALA A 29 -3.04 -17.98 0.75
CA ALA A 29 -2.52 -17.52 2.05
C ALA A 29 -2.57 -15.99 2.17
N TRP A 30 -2.26 -15.27 1.09
CA TRP A 30 -2.41 -13.82 1.04
C TRP A 30 -3.86 -13.36 1.21
N LEU A 31 -4.80 -14.00 0.49
CA LEU A 31 -6.23 -13.70 0.64
C LEU A 31 -6.73 -14.00 2.06
N ALA A 32 -6.33 -15.13 2.63
CA ALA A 32 -6.66 -15.49 4.01
C ALA A 32 -6.11 -14.46 5.01
N TRP A 33 -4.87 -14.01 4.81
CA TRP A 33 -4.26 -12.97 5.63
C TRP A 33 -4.96 -11.62 5.51
N LEU A 34 -5.43 -11.23 4.32
CA LEU A 34 -6.25 -10.02 4.14
C LEU A 34 -7.63 -10.15 4.78
N GLU A 35 -8.24 -11.33 4.73
CA GLU A 35 -9.53 -11.56 5.37
C GLU A 35 -9.45 -11.66 6.89
N ALA A 36 -8.27 -12.00 7.42
CA ALA A 36 -8.05 -12.13 8.86
C ALA A 36 -8.51 -10.87 9.63
N PRO A 37 -9.26 -11.02 10.73
CA PRO A 37 -9.71 -9.88 11.55
C PRO A 37 -8.56 -9.09 12.19
N THR A 38 -7.41 -9.74 12.31
CA THR A 38 -6.15 -9.20 12.83
C THR A 38 -5.46 -8.24 11.85
N THR A 39 -5.77 -8.35 10.56
CA THR A 39 -5.20 -7.57 9.48
C THR A 39 -6.15 -6.43 9.10
N ARG A 40 -5.83 -5.22 9.58
CA ARG A 40 -6.64 -4.02 9.33
C ARG A 40 -5.94 -2.97 8.49
N ARG A 41 -4.62 -3.03 8.40
CA ARG A 41 -3.81 -2.12 7.61
C ARG A 41 -2.46 -2.75 7.33
N PHE A 42 -1.86 -2.36 6.21
CA PHE A 42 -0.47 -2.68 5.89
C PHE A 42 0.14 -1.57 5.04
N THR A 43 1.46 -1.52 4.97
CA THR A 43 2.17 -0.58 4.09
C THR A 43 2.77 -1.32 2.90
N PHE A 44 2.74 -0.69 1.73
CA PHE A 44 3.32 -1.21 0.49
C PHE A 44 4.31 -0.19 -0.10
N PRO A 45 5.51 -0.61 -0.54
CA PRO A 45 6.52 0.29 -1.09
C PRO A 45 6.10 0.81 -2.47
N VAL A 46 6.30 2.11 -2.68
CA VAL A 46 6.20 2.74 -3.99
C VAL A 46 7.60 2.79 -4.58
N PHE A 47 7.88 1.88 -5.51
CA PHE A 47 9.13 1.87 -6.27
C PHE A 47 9.05 2.84 -7.43
N ASP A 48 10.14 3.57 -7.72
CA ASP A 48 10.27 4.37 -8.94
C ASP A 48 11.40 3.81 -9.81
N ALA A 49 11.02 3.31 -10.99
CA ALA A 49 11.97 2.74 -11.95
C ALA A 49 12.97 3.79 -12.48
N ARG A 50 12.64 5.09 -12.43
CA ARG A 50 13.55 6.17 -12.84
C ARG A 50 14.75 6.30 -11.90
N PHE A 51 14.51 6.07 -10.62
CA PHE A 51 15.52 6.22 -9.57
C PHE A 51 16.11 4.88 -9.11
N GLY A 52 15.44 3.76 -9.40
CA GLY A 52 15.93 2.42 -9.05
C GLY A 52 15.78 2.07 -7.56
N TYR A 53 15.04 2.87 -6.78
CA TYR A 53 14.79 2.63 -5.36
C TYR A 53 13.36 2.99 -4.93
N ILE A 54 13.01 2.64 -3.69
CA ILE A 54 11.71 2.94 -3.08
C ILE A 54 11.66 4.42 -2.71
N VAL A 55 10.78 5.17 -3.38
CA VAL A 55 10.64 6.62 -3.17
C VAL A 55 9.69 6.97 -2.04
N SER A 56 8.71 6.11 -1.74
CA SER A 56 7.75 6.32 -0.64
C SER A 56 7.03 5.02 -0.26
N PHE A 57 6.15 5.08 0.74
CA PHE A 57 5.27 3.98 1.12
C PHE A 57 3.81 4.44 1.08
N MET A 58 2.93 3.60 0.57
CA MET A 58 1.48 3.78 0.68
C MET A 58 0.91 2.90 1.79
N THR A 59 -0.17 3.36 2.43
CA THR A 59 -0.87 2.62 3.48
C THR A 59 -2.19 2.11 2.94
N VAL A 60 -2.37 0.80 2.92
CA VAL A 60 -3.64 0.16 2.55
C VAL A 60 -4.40 -0.16 3.83
N ARG A 61 -5.66 0.26 3.93
CA ARG A 61 -6.50 0.10 5.13
C ARG A 61 -7.77 -0.67 4.79
N LYS A 62 -8.11 -1.61 5.66
CA LYS A 62 -9.37 -2.35 5.65
C LYS A 62 -10.42 -1.53 6.36
N GLU A 63 -11.50 -1.22 5.67
CA GLU A 63 -12.62 -0.42 6.13
C GLU A 63 -13.91 -1.22 6.03
N ARG A 64 -14.81 -0.99 6.99
CA ARG A 64 -16.12 -1.65 7.03
C ARG A 64 -17.18 -0.72 6.48
N ARG A 65 -17.95 -1.16 5.49
CA ARG A 65 -19.12 -0.41 5.02
C ARG A 65 -20.33 -0.74 5.87
N GLN A 66 -21.26 0.20 5.98
CA GLN A 66 -22.52 0.01 6.70
C GLN A 66 -23.37 -1.15 6.15
N ARG A 67 -23.22 -1.53 4.87
CA ARG A 67 -23.91 -2.67 4.23
C ARG A 67 -23.16 -4.02 4.36
N GLY A 68 -22.34 -4.20 5.39
CA GLY A 68 -21.82 -5.51 5.82
C GLY A 68 -20.55 -6.02 5.11
N GLY A 69 -19.96 -5.25 4.18
CA GLY A 69 -18.74 -5.64 3.48
C GLY A 69 -17.47 -5.00 4.02
N TRP A 70 -16.36 -5.73 3.96
CA TRP A 70 -15.01 -5.19 4.12
C TRP A 70 -14.45 -4.78 2.75
N TYR A 71 -13.81 -3.62 2.71
CA TYR A 71 -13.14 -3.12 1.54
C TYR A 71 -11.79 -2.51 1.91
N TRP A 72 -10.93 -2.37 0.92
CA TRP A 72 -9.59 -1.84 1.04
C TRP A 72 -9.53 -0.48 0.35
N SER A 73 -8.92 0.46 1.04
CA SER A 73 -8.63 1.80 0.53
C SER A 73 -7.14 2.07 0.72
N VAL A 74 -6.50 2.57 -0.32
CA VAL A 74 -5.12 3.05 -0.27
C VAL A 74 -5.13 4.51 0.15
N TYR A 75 -4.21 4.84 1.04
CA TYR A 75 -3.90 6.18 1.47
C TYR A 75 -2.41 6.44 1.21
N HIS A 76 -2.12 7.51 0.50
CA HIS A 76 -0.75 7.94 0.26
C HIS A 76 -0.65 9.44 0.42
N ARG A 77 0.38 9.87 1.14
CA ARG A 77 0.65 11.29 1.37
C ARG A 77 1.82 11.70 0.49
N GLN A 78 1.57 12.64 -0.39
CA GLN A 78 2.58 13.27 -1.23
C GLN A 78 2.63 14.76 -0.89
N GLY A 79 3.63 15.15 -0.08
CA GLY A 79 3.73 16.50 0.47
C GLY A 79 2.48 16.89 1.29
N SER A 80 1.77 17.92 0.82
CA SER A 80 0.55 18.46 1.42
C SER A 80 -0.73 17.74 0.98
N ARG A 81 -0.67 16.88 -0.05
CA ARG A 81 -1.85 16.21 -0.62
C ARG A 81 -1.95 14.77 -0.10
N LEU A 82 -3.14 14.40 0.38
CA LEU A 82 -3.48 13.02 0.73
C LEU A 82 -4.32 12.41 -0.40
N GLN A 83 -3.75 11.46 -1.12
CA GLN A 83 -4.47 10.69 -2.12
C GLN A 83 -5.12 9.47 -1.46
N ARG A 84 -6.40 9.29 -1.76
CA ARG A 84 -7.18 8.12 -1.34
C ARG A 84 -7.70 7.39 -2.57
N ILE A 85 -7.31 6.14 -2.75
CA ILE A 85 -7.73 5.31 -3.89
C ILE A 85 -8.51 4.11 -3.36
N TYR A 86 -9.70 3.89 -3.89
CA TYR A 86 -10.51 2.71 -3.54
C TYR A 86 -9.96 1.49 -4.27
N LEU A 87 -9.61 0.46 -3.51
CA LEU A 87 -8.95 -0.74 -4.02
C LEU A 87 -9.92 -1.93 -4.17
N GLY A 88 -11.03 -1.93 -3.43
CA GLY A 88 -12.09 -2.93 -3.57
C GLY A 88 -12.09 -3.97 -2.45
N ARG A 89 -12.55 -5.19 -2.73
CA ARG A 89 -12.56 -6.30 -1.75
C ARG A 89 -11.19 -6.95 -1.67
N SER A 90 -10.97 -7.84 -0.71
CA SER A 90 -9.68 -8.54 -0.55
C SER A 90 -9.25 -9.28 -1.82
N ALA A 91 -10.20 -9.85 -2.58
CA ALA A 91 -9.94 -10.48 -3.88
C ALA A 91 -9.38 -9.52 -4.95
N SER A 92 -9.63 -8.22 -4.83
CA SER A 92 -9.09 -7.18 -5.73
C SER A 92 -7.73 -6.67 -5.28
N VAL A 93 -7.27 -7.04 -4.08
CA VAL A 93 -5.96 -6.67 -3.55
C VAL A 93 -4.91 -7.64 -4.12
N THR A 94 -4.62 -7.50 -5.40
CA THR A 94 -3.55 -8.27 -6.05
C THR A 94 -2.27 -7.47 -6.10
N ARG A 95 -1.13 -8.15 -6.27
CA ARG A 95 0.16 -7.50 -6.51
C ARG A 95 0.08 -6.55 -7.70
N ALA A 96 -0.48 -7.01 -8.81
CA ALA A 96 -0.64 -6.20 -10.02
C ALA A 96 -1.44 -4.92 -9.75
N ARG A 97 -2.53 -5.02 -8.97
CA ARG A 97 -3.35 -3.85 -8.62
C ARG A 97 -2.64 -2.88 -7.68
N LEU A 98 -1.88 -3.40 -6.72
CA LEU A 98 -1.04 -2.59 -5.85
C LEU A 98 0.06 -1.87 -6.65
N GLU A 99 0.71 -2.56 -7.58
CA GLU A 99 1.72 -1.98 -8.46
C GLU A 99 1.13 -0.89 -9.37
N GLU A 100 -0.03 -1.13 -9.99
CA GLU A 100 -0.74 -0.14 -10.81
C GLU A 100 -1.07 1.12 -10.01
N ILE A 101 -1.56 0.95 -8.78
CA ILE A 101 -1.86 2.07 -7.88
C ILE A 101 -0.58 2.77 -7.44
N ALA A 102 0.49 2.03 -7.13
CA ALA A 102 1.79 2.60 -6.80
C ALA A 102 2.32 3.48 -7.95
N GLN A 103 2.17 3.02 -9.19
CA GLN A 103 2.53 3.79 -10.38
C GLN A 103 1.68 5.04 -10.54
N THR A 104 0.38 4.97 -10.24
CA THR A 104 -0.55 6.12 -10.28
C THR A 104 -0.24 7.15 -9.20
N LEU A 105 0.18 6.69 -8.02
CA LEU A 105 0.56 7.54 -6.88
C LEU A 105 1.95 8.19 -7.04
N ARG A 106 2.70 7.83 -8.10
CA ARG A 106 3.95 8.50 -8.37
C ARG A 106 3.66 9.98 -8.62
N PRO A 107 4.43 10.88 -8.01
CA PRO A 107 4.48 12.25 -8.51
C PRO A 107 4.67 12.18 -10.02
N LEU A 108 3.77 12.79 -10.78
CA LEU A 108 4.22 13.45 -12.00
C LEU A 108 5.21 14.49 -11.52
N VAL A 109 6.48 14.09 -11.34
CA VAL A 109 7.60 15.03 -11.36
C VAL A 109 7.51 15.63 -12.76
N GLY A 110 6.74 16.71 -12.88
CA GLY A 110 7.07 17.73 -13.87
C GLY A 110 8.53 18.08 -13.63
N PRO A 111 9.32 18.33 -14.69
CA PRO A 111 10.72 18.67 -14.54
C PRO A 111 10.86 19.69 -13.39
N PRO A 112 11.84 19.51 -12.48
CA PRO A 112 12.02 20.44 -11.37
C PRO A 112 11.98 21.83 -11.96
N ASP A 113 11.02 22.65 -11.52
CA ASP A 113 10.94 24.03 -12.00
C ASP A 113 12.27 24.68 -11.62
N PRO A 114 13.15 25.00 -12.60
CA PRO A 114 14.44 25.61 -12.28
C PRO A 114 14.25 27.02 -11.68
N TYR A 115 13.01 27.52 -11.63
CA TYR A 115 12.61 28.78 -11.01
C TYR A 115 11.84 28.64 -9.70
N ALA A 116 11.87 27.48 -9.02
CA ALA A 116 11.32 27.38 -7.66
C ALA A 116 12.20 28.18 -6.67
N GLU A 117 11.95 29.49 -6.63
CA GLU A 117 12.66 30.49 -5.84
C GLU A 117 12.67 30.15 -4.34
N THR A 118 13.87 30.15 -3.78
CA THR A 118 14.14 30.34 -2.35
C THR A 118 13.75 31.77 -1.95
N TRP A 119 12.77 31.89 -1.05
CA TRP A 119 12.56 33.05 -0.20
C TRP A 119 12.49 32.60 1.26
#